data_AF-D8SR89-F1
#
_entry.id   AF-D8SR89-F1
#
_cell.length_a   1.000
_cell.length_b   1.000
_cell.length_c   1.000
_cell.angle_alpha   90.00
_cell.angle_beta   90.00
_cell.angle_gamma   90.00
#
_symmetry.space_group_name_H-M   'P 1'
#
loop_
_entity.id
_entity.type
_entity.pdbx_description
1 polymer ?
#
loop_
_entity_poly.entity_id
_entity_poly.type
_entity_poly.pdbx_seq_one_letter_code
_entity_poly.pdbx_strand_id
1 'polypeptide(L)'
;MLIIQTPADDIKLRRKVVSNYYILKWANNKVRRSGKESRMESFMDKSLSSGIFFLGLLWAVEPRVANWQLMTKGVTGNVDRKLSCSVFLLWDDIVEVRPKMVMIFVATVML
;
A
#
# COMPACT_ATOMS: atom_id res chain seq x y z
N MET A 1 -9.32 -2.42 15.29
CA MET A 1 -9.84 -1.54 14.24
C MET A 1 -10.77 -2.37 13.37
N LEU A 2 -12.10 -2.12 13.40
CA LEU A 2 -13.06 -2.93 12.65
C LEU A 2 -13.15 -2.43 11.21
N ILE A 3 -12.61 -3.20 10.27
CA ILE A 3 -12.79 -3.01 8.83
C ILE A 3 -13.93 -3.93 8.43
N ILE A 4 -15.08 -3.37 8.07
CA ILE A 4 -16.24 -4.13 7.60
C ILE A 4 -16.32 -3.92 6.09
N GLN A 5 -16.05 -4.99 5.33
CA GLN A 5 -16.22 -4.98 3.88
C GLN A 5 -17.73 -5.04 3.58
N THR A 6 -18.22 -4.07 2.81
CA THR A 6 -19.62 -4.07 2.36
C THR A 6 -19.73 -4.75 0.99
N PRO A 7 -20.89 -5.34 0.64
CA PRO A 7 -21.06 -6.06 -0.63
C PRO A 7 -20.95 -5.18 -1.88
N ALA A 8 -20.91 -3.84 -1.74
CA ALA A 8 -20.76 -2.88 -2.83
C ALA A 8 -19.29 -2.50 -3.10
N ASP A 9 -18.34 -3.40 -2.81
CA ASP A 9 -16.90 -3.16 -2.93
C ASP A 9 -16.34 -2.04 -2.02
N ASP A 10 -17.16 -1.28 -1.31
CA ASP A 10 -16.71 -0.22 -0.43
C ASP A 10 -16.23 -0.73 0.94
N ILE A 11 -15.18 -0.07 1.46
CA ILE A 11 -14.66 -0.32 2.80
C ILE A 11 -15.23 0.73 3.78
N LYS A 12 -15.84 0.26 4.87
CA LYS A 12 -16.29 1.14 5.96
C LYS A 12 -15.23 1.25 7.04
N LEU A 13 -14.65 2.45 7.17
CA LEU A 13 -13.59 2.79 8.13
C LEU A 13 -14.05 3.88 9.09
N ARG A 14 -14.15 3.57 10.39
CA ARG A 14 -14.49 4.49 11.50
C ARG A 14 -15.62 5.50 11.22
N ARG A 15 -16.64 5.09 10.43
CA ARG A 15 -17.85 5.84 9.96
C ARG A 15 -17.78 6.44 8.55
N LYS A 16 -16.63 6.43 7.86
CA LYS A 16 -16.53 6.85 6.47
C LYS A 16 -16.58 5.63 5.56
N VAL A 17 -17.50 5.64 4.59
CA VAL A 17 -17.50 4.69 3.48
C VAL A 17 -16.49 5.23 2.48
N VAL A 18 -15.43 4.49 2.25
CA VAL A 18 -14.39 4.85 1.28
C VAL A 18 -14.47 3.87 0.14
N SER A 19 -14.68 4.41 -1.06
CA SER A 19 -14.75 3.61 -2.27
C SER A 19 -13.36 3.27 -2.80
N ASN A 20 -13.25 2.14 -3.47
CA ASN A 20 -12.00 1.61 -4.02
C ASN A 20 -11.33 2.59 -4.97
N TYR A 21 -12.14 3.24 -5.81
CA TYR A 21 -11.69 4.30 -6.71
C TYR A 21 -11.07 5.48 -5.95
N TYR A 22 -11.65 5.86 -4.81
CA TYR A 22 -11.12 6.94 -3.98
C TYR A 22 -9.76 6.55 -3.37
N ILE A 23 -9.62 5.32 -2.88
CA ILE A 23 -8.36 4.78 -2.34
C ILE A 23 -7.27 4.79 -3.42
N LEU A 24 -7.57 4.30 -4.63
CA LEU A 24 -6.65 4.32 -5.78
C LEU A 24 -6.18 5.75 -6.09
N LYS A 25 -7.13 6.67 -6.23
CA LYS A 25 -6.84 8.06 -6.57
C LYS A 25 -6.02 8.74 -5.49
N TRP A 26 -6.33 8.51 -4.21
CA TRP A 26 -5.59 9.07 -3.08
C TRP A 26 -4.14 8.57 -3.07
N ALA A 27 -3.93 7.26 -3.20
CA ALA A 27 -2.58 6.67 -3.17
C ALA A 27 -1.71 7.17 -4.32
N ASN A 28 -2.22 7.15 -5.55
CA ASN A 28 -1.50 7.66 -6.72
C ASN A 28 -1.14 9.14 -6.58
N ASN A 29 -2.06 9.96 -6.05
CA ASN A 29 -1.78 11.37 -5.81
C ASN A 29 -0.71 11.55 -4.73
N LYS A 30 -0.75 10.74 -3.66
CA LYS A 30 0.22 10.79 -2.57
C LYS A 30 1.62 10.41 -3.03
N VAL A 31 1.77 9.32 -3.79
CA VAL A 31 3.05 8.87 -4.38
C VAL A 31 3.58 9.88 -5.40
N ARG A 32 2.71 10.45 -6.24
CA ARG A 32 3.11 11.50 -7.19
C ARG A 32 3.65 12.74 -6.47
N ARG A 33 3.03 13.12 -5.34
CA ARG A 33 3.51 14.25 -4.52
C ARG A 33 4.83 14.00 -3.82
N SER A 34 5.23 12.75 -3.60
CA SER A 34 6.56 12.41 -3.09
C SER A 34 7.64 12.33 -4.20
N GLY A 35 7.29 12.65 -5.45
CA GLY A 35 8.23 12.67 -6.57
C GLY A 35 8.56 11.28 -7.13
N LYS A 36 7.72 10.28 -6.86
CA LYS A 36 7.84 8.94 -7.44
C LYS A 36 6.89 8.78 -8.63
N GLU A 37 7.36 8.12 -9.68
CA GLU A 37 6.57 7.87 -10.90
C GLU A 37 5.72 6.60 -10.85
N SER A 38 5.90 5.78 -9.82
CA SER A 38 5.12 4.55 -9.62
C SER A 38 3.64 4.87 -9.43
N ARG A 39 2.78 4.21 -10.21
CA ARG A 39 1.33 4.33 -10.13
C ARG A 39 0.70 2.95 -10.09
N MET A 40 -0.49 2.86 -9.51
CA MET A 40 -1.32 1.67 -9.54
C MET A 40 -2.63 1.97 -10.25
N GLU A 41 -2.96 1.18 -11.28
CA GLU A 41 -4.25 1.30 -11.98
C GLU A 41 -5.32 0.41 -11.33
N SER A 42 -4.88 -0.70 -10.73
CA SER A 42 -5.74 -1.64 -10.01
C SER A 42 -4.99 -2.24 -8.81
N PHE A 43 -5.75 -2.69 -7.80
CA PHE A 43 -5.21 -3.43 -6.66
C PHE A 43 -4.71 -4.83 -7.02
N MET A 44 -4.98 -5.31 -8.23
CA MET A 44 -4.53 -6.60 -8.78
C MET A 44 -3.33 -6.46 -9.74
N ASP A 45 -2.75 -5.26 -9.86
CA ASP A 45 -1.65 -5.04 -10.79
C ASP A 45 -0.37 -5.77 -10.33
N LYS A 46 0.15 -6.65 -11.18
CA LYS A 46 1.38 -7.40 -10.91
C LYS A 46 2.59 -6.50 -10.69
N SER A 47 2.57 -5.26 -11.19
CA SER A 47 3.63 -4.27 -10.93
C SER A 47 3.81 -3.98 -9.42
N LEU A 48 2.75 -4.17 -8.62
CA LEU A 48 2.75 -4.00 -7.17
C LEU A 48 3.59 -5.04 -6.43
N SER A 49 3.82 -6.22 -7.04
CA SER A 49 4.62 -7.29 -6.44
C SER A 49 6.08 -6.89 -6.16
N SER A 50 6.58 -5.88 -6.88
CA SER A 50 7.90 -5.29 -6.66
C SER A 50 8.04 -4.58 -5.30
N GLY A 51 6.92 -4.21 -4.67
CA GLY A 51 6.91 -3.45 -3.41
C GLY A 51 7.32 -1.97 -3.55
N ILE A 52 7.79 -1.53 -4.72
CA ILE A 52 8.32 -0.18 -4.96
C ILE A 52 7.23 0.88 -4.74
N PHE A 53 6.01 0.61 -5.21
CA PHE A 53 4.86 1.50 -5.01
C PHE A 53 4.55 1.70 -3.52
N PHE A 54 4.47 0.61 -2.74
CA PHE A 54 4.17 0.68 -1.31
C PHE A 54 5.23 1.42 -0.53
N LEU A 55 6.50 1.22 -0.90
CA LEU A 55 7.61 1.96 -0.31
C LEU A 55 7.52 3.46 -0.62
N GLY A 56 7.22 3.83 -1.87
CA GLY A 56 6.98 5.22 -2.24
C GLY A 56 5.80 5.86 -1.49
N LEU A 57 4.73 5.08 -1.26
CA LEU A 57 3.56 5.51 -0.51
C LEU A 57 3.86 5.70 0.98
N LEU A 58 4.52 4.73 1.62
CA LEU A 58 4.94 4.81 3.02
C LEU A 58 5.84 6.02 3.25
N TRP A 59 6.82 6.23 2.37
CA TRP A 59 7.72 7.38 2.45
C TRP A 59 6.97 8.72 2.29
N ALA A 60 5.95 8.75 1.43
CA ALA A 60 5.12 9.94 1.23
C ALA A 60 4.24 10.28 2.44
N VAL A 61 3.84 9.28 3.22
CA VAL A 61 2.93 9.44 4.37
C VAL A 61 3.71 9.67 5.64
N GLU A 62 4.65 8.79 5.94
CA GLU A 62 5.46 8.86 7.14
C GLU A 62 6.93 8.50 6.80
N PRO A 63 7.73 9.50 6.39
CA PRO A 63 9.14 9.27 6.06
C PRO A 63 9.95 8.76 7.26
N ARG A 64 9.42 8.88 8.49
CA ARG A 64 10.07 8.40 9.72
C ARG A 64 10.05 6.88 9.88
N VAL A 65 9.02 6.17 9.38
CA VAL A 65 8.98 4.69 9.41
C VAL A 65 9.70 4.05 8.22
N ALA A 66 9.86 4.79 7.12
CA ALA A 66 10.49 4.28 5.92
C ALA A 66 12.01 4.50 5.93
N ASN A 67 12.73 3.74 6.75
CA ASN A 67 14.20 3.73 6.70
C ASN A 67 14.67 2.90 5.49
N TRP A 68 15.03 3.57 4.40
CA TRP A 68 15.52 2.94 3.16
C TRP A 68 16.74 2.03 3.39
N GLN A 69 17.55 2.31 4.42
CA GLN A 69 18.72 1.51 4.75
C GLN A 69 18.37 0.11 5.28
N LEU A 70 17.18 -0.08 5.86
CA LEU A 70 16.68 -1.39 6.27
C LEU A 70 15.99 -2.16 5.14
N MET A 71 15.71 -1.48 4.04
CA MET A 71 15.13 -2.04 2.82
C MET A 71 16.25 -2.31 1.83
N THR A 72 17.10 -3.27 2.18
CA THR A 72 18.13 -3.76 1.29
C THR A 72 17.45 -4.28 0.03
N LYS A 73 17.77 -3.68 -1.13
CA LYS A 73 17.43 -4.27 -2.43
C LYS A 73 17.98 -5.69 -2.44
N GLY A 74 17.10 -6.68 -2.38
CA GLY A 74 17.48 -8.05 -2.70
C GLY A 74 18.09 -8.04 -4.11
N VAL A 75 19.06 -8.93 -4.35
CA VAL A 75 19.91 -9.00 -5.55
C VAL A 75 19.11 -9.07 -6.88
N THR A 76 17.78 -9.22 -6.79
CA THR A 76 16.83 -9.32 -7.92
C THR A 76 15.74 -8.23 -7.92
N GLY A 77 15.97 -7.05 -7.31
CA GLY A 77 15.06 -5.89 -7.43
C GLY A 77 13.81 -5.94 -6.53
N ASN A 78 13.68 -6.94 -5.67
CA ASN A 78 12.59 -7.10 -4.72
C ASN A 78 12.99 -6.61 -3.32
N VAL A 79 12.06 -5.92 -2.65
CA VAL A 79 12.23 -5.30 -1.32
C VAL A 79 12.04 -6.36 -0.23
N ASP A 80 13.08 -7.12 0.10
CA ASP A 80 12.93 -8.25 1.01
C ASP A 80 13.02 -7.88 2.52
N ARG A 81 11.98 -8.30 3.24
CA ARG A 81 11.94 -8.83 4.62
C ARG A 81 12.08 -7.93 5.86
N LYS A 82 12.12 -6.60 5.75
CA LYS A 82 12.06 -5.74 6.96
C LYS A 82 11.17 -4.50 6.88
N LEU A 83 10.08 -4.60 6.11
CA LEU A 83 8.94 -3.68 6.25
C LEU A 83 8.17 -4.05 7.53
N SER A 84 8.70 -3.71 8.71
CA SER A 84 7.91 -3.68 9.93
C SER A 84 7.09 -2.38 9.94
N CYS A 85 6.15 -2.28 8.99
CA CYS A 85 5.07 -1.33 9.12
C CYS A 85 4.04 -1.97 10.05
N SER A 86 3.56 -1.28 11.07
CA SER A 86 2.61 -1.79 12.09
C SER A 86 1.21 -2.17 11.52
N VAL A 87 1.13 -2.36 10.22
CA VAL A 87 -0.05 -2.73 9.47
C VAL A 87 0.16 -4.15 8.96
N PHE A 88 -0.84 -5.01 9.14
CA PHE A 88 -0.94 -6.46 8.91
C PHE A 88 -0.56 -7.00 7.51
N LEU A 89 0.25 -6.32 6.71
CA LEU A 89 0.64 -6.76 5.37
C LEU A 89 1.95 -7.57 5.46
N LEU A 90 1.88 -8.87 5.17
CA LEU A 90 3.07 -9.71 5.03
C LEU A 90 3.73 -9.47 3.66
N TRP A 91 5.04 -9.72 3.56
CA TRP A 91 5.74 -9.63 2.28
C TRP A 91 5.16 -10.60 1.23
N ASP A 92 4.77 -11.80 1.66
CA ASP A 92 4.07 -12.78 0.80
C ASP A 92 2.77 -12.21 0.21
N ASP A 93 2.06 -11.33 0.93
CA ASP A 93 0.83 -10.70 0.44
C ASP A 93 1.07 -9.68 -0.67
N ILE A 94 2.22 -9.02 -0.62
CA ILE A 94 2.67 -8.09 -1.66
C ILE A 94 3.10 -8.88 -2.89
N VAL A 95 3.90 -9.93 -2.69
CA VAL A 95 4.41 -10.78 -3.79
C VAL A 95 3.27 -11.48 -4.52
N GLU A 96 2.27 -11.99 -3.80
CA GLU A 96 1.06 -12.59 -4.37
C GLU A 96 0.04 -11.56 -4.88
N VAL A 97 0.26 -10.27 -4.62
CA VAL A 97 -0.63 -9.16 -5.00
C VAL A 97 -2.08 -9.44 -4.60
N ARG A 98 -2.32 -9.66 -3.31
CA ARG A 98 -3.68 -9.94 -2.80
C ARG A 98 -4.48 -8.63 -2.73
N PRO A 99 -5.45 -8.38 -3.63
CA PRO A 99 -6.08 -7.06 -3.77
C PRO A 99 -6.80 -6.59 -2.50
N LYS A 100 -7.42 -7.52 -1.76
CA LYS A 100 -8.08 -7.23 -0.48
C LYS A 100 -7.09 -6.73 0.57
N MET A 101 -5.95 -7.41 0.70
CA MET A 101 -4.91 -7.05 1.68
C MET A 101 -4.27 -5.71 1.34
N VAL A 102 -3.93 -5.50 0.06
CA VAL A 102 -3.37 -4.24 -0.45
C VAL A 102 -4.32 -3.07 -0.19
N MET A 103 -5.60 -3.25 -0.50
CA MET A 103 -6.61 -2.21 -0.30
C MET A 103 -6.75 -1.84 1.18
N ILE A 104 -6.83 -2.84 2.05
CA ILE A 104 -6.87 -2.64 3.51
C ILE A 104 -5.63 -1.86 3.96
N PHE A 105 -4.45 -2.25 3.50
CA PHE A 105 -3.19 -1.58 3.84
C PHE A 105 -3.20 -0.10 3.45
N VAL A 106 -3.50 0.22 2.18
CA VAL A 106 -3.56 1.62 1.71
C VAL A 106 -4.61 2.41 2.49
N ALA A 107 -5.75 1.81 2.78
CA ALA A 107 -6.81 2.45 3.55
C ALA A 107 -6.41 2.69 5.02
N THR A 108 -5.62 1.81 5.63
CA THR A 108 -5.08 2.02 6.99
C THR A 108 -4.01 3.11 7.02
N VAL A 109 -3.20 3.23 5.95
CA VAL A 109 -2.16 4.26 5.82
C VAL A 109 -2.78 5.64 5.52
N MET A 110 -3.98 5.68 4.96
CA MET A 110 -4.74 6.92 4.75
C MET A 110 -5.33 7.49 6.06
N LEU A 111 -5.55 6.66 7.09
CA LEU A 111 -6.12 7.07 8.38
C LEU A 111 -5.10 7.77 9.27
#